data_AF-A0A2J0LXL8-F1
#
_entry.id   AF-A0A2J0LXL8-F1
#
_cell.length_a   1.000
_cell.length_b   1.000
_cell.length_c   1.000
_cell.angle_alpha   90.00
_cell.angle_beta   90.00
_cell.angle_gamma   90.00
#
_symmetry.space_group_name_H-M   'P 1'
#
loop_
_entity.id
_entity.type
_entity.pdbx_description
1 polymer ?
#
loop_
_entity_poly.entity_id
_entity_poly.type
_entity_poly.pdbx_seq_one_letter_code
_entity_poly.pdbx_strand_id
1 'polypeptide(L)'
;MTAPFFFATVDYQSFPLISGPVLGRIHFIHTMSLTLSQQFQDLLKKTVSPLIILSSYPSRDALASAFALTLFLKNNGKVATLASEHIDIHKDMLSFLEQPENIITSIAGARDFVLAFNTSRNKILGVRTENATNEIRIYLTPENGSIDPRDFSFIPAKFKFDLAIVIGSPDKEHLGKIYEENPDIFYEIPIVNIDNHPENELFGQINLVDITASSNAEILAETLESADSKFFTEAVNESLLTGIISATESFQRRNTTPKALKLASRLMDKGADQQKIIRFLYKTQPLHLLKLWGRVMAQVKWNEELKLIWAFVTIEDLVQSRARVEDLPDVLEKIKSNYSSAQLYMVLHLETNVLVRGVVKAHPNEALTLFAKQFKEGTLQGDTFSFTLSVTAPEEAGDIIINRLQDTIVHTENL
;
A
#
# COMPACT_ATOMS: atom_id res chain seq x y z
N MET A 1 -49.16 -20.48 -29.39
CA MET A 1 -49.70 -21.59 -28.57
C MET A 1 -48.87 -21.67 -27.30
N THR A 2 -48.99 -20.76 -26.32
CA THR A 2 -50.00 -20.70 -25.23
C THR A 2 -50.12 -22.00 -24.44
N ALA A 3 -49.36 -22.11 -23.35
CA ALA A 3 -49.60 -23.06 -22.27
C ALA A 3 -50.34 -22.31 -21.12
N PRO A 4 -51.43 -22.85 -20.55
CA PRO A 4 -52.23 -22.14 -19.56
C PRO A 4 -51.77 -22.42 -18.12
N PHE A 5 -51.90 -21.39 -17.29
CA PHE A 5 -51.88 -21.43 -15.84
C PHE A 5 -53.16 -22.11 -15.30
N PHE A 6 -53.02 -22.96 -14.28
CA PHE A 6 -54.13 -23.35 -13.40
C PHE A 6 -53.74 -23.10 -11.94
N PHE A 7 -54.52 -22.23 -11.28
CA PHE A 7 -54.55 -22.06 -9.84
C PHE A 7 -55.43 -23.17 -9.22
N ALA A 8 -54.99 -23.76 -8.11
CA ALA A 8 -55.86 -24.52 -7.22
C ALA A 8 -55.55 -24.12 -5.77
N THR A 9 -56.53 -23.45 -5.17
CA THR A 9 -56.69 -23.15 -3.74
C THR A 9 -56.96 -24.43 -2.95
N VAL A 10 -56.35 -24.58 -1.78
CA VAL A 10 -56.68 -25.66 -0.84
C VAL A 10 -57.19 -25.05 0.47
N ASP A 11 -58.44 -25.37 0.76
CA ASP A 11 -59.20 -25.03 1.95
C ASP A 11 -58.70 -25.77 3.21
N TYR A 12 -58.69 -25.06 4.33
CA TYR A 12 -58.46 -25.59 5.67
C TYR A 12 -59.79 -26.11 6.24
N GLN A 13 -59.88 -27.40 6.62
CA GLN A 13 -60.64 -27.82 7.81
C GLN A 13 -60.39 -29.29 8.23
N SER A 14 -59.91 -29.42 9.48
CA SER A 14 -60.18 -30.45 10.52
C SER A 14 -59.91 -31.95 10.28
N PHE A 15 -59.02 -32.56 11.11
CA PHE A 15 -59.22 -33.76 11.95
C PHE A 15 -57.93 -34.13 12.74
N PRO A 16 -57.93 -35.00 13.79
CA PRO A 16 -57.68 -34.63 15.19
C PRO A 16 -56.32 -35.03 15.80
N LEU A 17 -56.12 -34.56 17.03
CA LEU A 17 -55.02 -34.80 17.98
C LEU A 17 -54.60 -36.27 18.15
N ILE A 18 -53.30 -36.54 18.01
CA ILE A 18 -52.62 -37.67 18.65
C ILE A 18 -51.37 -37.14 19.37
N SER A 19 -51.32 -37.37 20.67
CA SER A 19 -50.24 -37.03 21.59
C SER A 19 -49.02 -37.95 21.43
N GLY A 20 -47.83 -37.35 21.24
CA GLY A 20 -46.52 -38.00 21.30
C GLY A 20 -45.54 -37.18 22.16
N PRO A 21 -44.47 -37.79 22.71
CA PRO A 21 -43.86 -37.36 23.97
C PRO A 21 -43.00 -36.11 23.85
N VAL A 22 -42.92 -35.40 24.98
CA VAL A 22 -42.14 -34.19 25.25
C VAL A 22 -40.65 -34.43 24.96
N LEU A 23 -40.15 -33.95 23.82
CA LEU A 23 -38.73 -33.67 23.64
C LEU A 23 -38.46 -32.23 24.09
N GLY A 24 -37.47 -32.08 24.97
CA GLY A 24 -37.13 -30.82 25.63
C GLY A 24 -36.89 -29.67 24.66
N ARG A 25 -37.31 -28.47 25.09
CA ARG A 25 -36.92 -27.19 24.48
C ARG A 25 -35.39 -27.13 24.42
N ILE A 26 -34.83 -27.36 23.24
CA ILE A 26 -33.48 -26.91 22.90
C ILE A 26 -33.59 -25.40 22.78
N HIS A 27 -33.16 -24.69 23.84
CA HIS A 27 -32.83 -23.27 23.73
C HIS A 27 -31.65 -23.17 22.75
N PHE A 28 -31.93 -22.85 21.50
CA PHE A 28 -30.93 -22.28 20.61
C PHE A 28 -30.55 -20.92 21.20
N ILE A 29 -29.52 -20.91 22.06
CA ILE A 29 -28.79 -19.68 22.35
C ILE A 29 -28.13 -19.31 21.02
N HIS A 30 -28.75 -18.40 20.28
CA HIS A 30 -28.08 -17.69 19.21
C HIS A 30 -26.98 -16.83 19.86
N THR A 31 -25.82 -17.42 20.12
CA THR A 31 -24.59 -16.66 20.23
C THR A 31 -24.35 -16.02 18.86
N MET A 32 -24.74 -14.75 18.69
CA MET A 32 -24.32 -14.00 17.51
C MET A 32 -22.80 -13.86 17.59
N SER A 33 -22.08 -14.46 16.64
CA SER A 33 -20.66 -14.19 16.47
C SER A 33 -20.47 -12.72 16.11
N LEU A 34 -19.48 -12.07 16.73
CA LEU A 34 -19.13 -10.69 16.41
C LEU A 34 -18.77 -10.57 14.92
N THR A 35 -19.21 -9.48 14.29
CA THR A 35 -18.74 -9.11 12.93
C THR A 35 -17.23 -8.85 12.95
N LEU A 36 -16.55 -8.93 11.79
CA LEU A 36 -15.11 -8.65 11.72
C LEU A 36 -14.76 -7.24 12.22
N SER A 37 -15.58 -6.24 11.91
CA SER A 37 -15.40 -4.88 12.42
C SER A 37 -15.53 -4.80 13.94
N GLN A 38 -16.48 -5.53 14.54
CA GLN A 38 -16.61 -5.61 16.00
C GLN A 38 -15.43 -6.35 16.64
N GLN A 39 -14.96 -7.45 16.03
CA GLN A 39 -13.77 -8.17 16.49
C GLN A 39 -12.54 -7.27 16.47
N PHE A 40 -12.36 -6.50 15.38
CA PHE A 40 -11.27 -5.54 15.25
C PHE A 40 -11.34 -4.45 16.32
N GLN A 41 -12.50 -3.85 16.54
CA GLN A 41 -12.67 -2.83 17.58
C GLN A 41 -12.43 -3.38 18.99
N ASP A 42 -12.88 -4.60 19.28
CA ASP A 42 -12.64 -5.23 20.58
C ASP A 42 -11.17 -5.60 20.78
N LEU A 43 -10.46 -5.94 19.70
CA LEU A 43 -9.02 -6.13 19.72
C LEU A 43 -8.30 -4.79 19.99
N LEU A 44 -8.62 -3.74 19.24
CA LEU A 44 -8.07 -2.39 19.42
C LEU A 44 -8.26 -1.86 20.85
N LYS A 45 -9.40 -2.13 21.50
CA LYS A 45 -9.63 -1.72 22.90
C LYS A 45 -8.60 -2.33 23.86
N LYS A 46 -8.23 -3.60 23.64
CA LYS A 46 -7.28 -4.36 24.48
C LYS A 46 -5.82 -4.03 24.15
N THR A 47 -5.55 -3.61 22.92
CA THR A 47 -4.22 -3.23 22.44
C THR A 47 -3.69 -1.99 23.17
N VAL A 48 -2.44 -2.06 23.60
CA VAL A 48 -1.68 -0.97 24.23
C VAL A 48 -0.71 -0.34 23.23
N SER A 49 0.00 -1.16 22.44
CA SER A 49 1.09 -0.75 21.56
C SER A 49 0.90 -1.33 20.15
N PRO A 50 0.02 -0.74 19.33
CA PRO A 50 -0.20 -1.19 17.96
C PRO A 50 0.98 -0.85 17.05
N LEU A 51 1.36 -1.82 16.23
CA LEU A 51 2.28 -1.67 15.10
C LEU A 51 1.47 -1.71 13.79
N ILE A 52 1.51 -0.63 13.02
CA ILE A 52 0.91 -0.56 11.68
C ILE A 52 2.02 -0.79 10.66
N ILE A 53 1.84 -1.73 9.74
CA ILE A 53 2.84 -2.14 8.76
C ILE A 53 2.25 -1.98 7.35
N LEU A 54 3.04 -1.43 6.43
CA LEU A 54 2.69 -1.35 5.01
C LEU A 54 3.66 -2.21 4.18
N SER A 55 3.33 -2.42 2.91
CA SER A 55 4.25 -3.02 1.94
C SER A 55 5.55 -2.20 1.81
N SER A 56 6.62 -2.80 1.27
CA SER A 56 7.91 -2.13 1.11
C SER A 56 7.83 -0.87 0.26
N TYR A 57 6.93 -0.85 -0.73
CA TYR A 57 6.63 0.30 -1.58
C TYR A 57 5.14 0.64 -1.47
N PRO A 58 4.74 1.33 -0.39
CA PRO A 58 3.34 1.51 -0.07
C PRO A 58 2.65 2.46 -1.03
N SER A 59 1.43 2.12 -1.43
CA SER A 59 0.61 3.01 -2.25
C SER A 59 0.21 4.27 -1.47
N ARG A 60 -0.11 5.35 -2.18
CA ARG A 60 -0.67 6.57 -1.57
C ARG A 60 -1.93 6.28 -0.72
N ASP A 61 -2.75 5.32 -1.14
CA ASP A 61 -3.93 4.89 -0.38
C ASP A 61 -3.56 4.18 0.91
N ALA A 62 -2.63 3.21 0.87
CA ALA A 62 -2.16 2.51 2.06
C ALA A 62 -1.51 3.48 3.06
N LEU A 63 -0.69 4.43 2.59
CA LEU A 63 -0.10 5.48 3.43
C LEU A 63 -1.17 6.38 4.07
N ALA A 64 -2.10 6.92 3.28
CA ALA A 64 -3.17 7.78 3.78
C ALA A 64 -4.09 7.05 4.77
N SER A 65 -4.36 5.76 4.53
CA SER A 65 -5.08 4.88 5.44
C SER A 65 -4.34 4.66 6.75
N ALA A 66 -3.02 4.41 6.70
CA ALA A 66 -2.20 4.30 7.90
C ALA A 66 -2.11 5.61 8.69
N PHE A 67 -2.05 6.75 8.02
CA PHE A 67 -2.07 8.07 8.68
C PHE A 67 -3.40 8.26 9.40
N ALA A 68 -4.52 8.01 8.71
CA ALA A 68 -5.85 8.06 9.29
C ALA A 68 -5.97 7.16 10.54
N LEU A 69 -5.53 5.91 10.45
CA LEU A 69 -5.59 4.97 11.58
C LEU A 69 -4.69 5.42 12.74
N THR A 70 -3.49 5.88 12.45
CA THR A 70 -2.56 6.36 13.50
C THR A 70 -3.12 7.56 14.25
N LEU A 71 -3.68 8.53 13.52
CA LEU A 71 -4.32 9.72 14.11
C LEU A 71 -5.59 9.34 14.89
N PHE A 72 -6.40 8.43 14.34
CA PHE A 72 -7.58 7.90 15.04
C PHE A 72 -7.21 7.23 16.37
N LEU A 73 -6.16 6.39 16.37
CA LEU A 73 -5.66 5.72 17.57
C LEU A 73 -5.10 6.73 18.59
N LYS A 74 -4.38 7.75 18.12
CA LYS A 74 -3.90 8.87 18.96
C LYS A 74 -5.05 9.59 19.65
N ASN A 75 -6.14 9.90 18.92
CA ASN A 75 -7.33 10.52 19.49
C ASN A 75 -8.06 9.62 20.50
N ASN A 76 -7.87 8.30 20.39
CA ASN A 76 -8.32 7.29 21.34
C ASN A 76 -7.29 6.98 22.45
N GLY A 77 -6.28 7.84 22.63
CA GLY A 77 -5.29 7.73 23.71
C GLY A 77 -4.28 6.59 23.53
N LYS A 78 -4.11 6.06 22.32
CA LYS A 78 -3.14 5.00 21.99
C LYS A 78 -2.06 5.55 21.08
N VAL A 79 -0.81 5.13 21.31
CA VAL A 79 0.33 5.55 20.49
C VAL A 79 0.70 4.42 19.55
N ALA A 80 0.36 4.55 18.27
CA ALA A 80 0.73 3.58 17.24
C ALA A 80 2.13 3.87 16.70
N THR A 81 2.83 2.81 16.28
CA THR A 81 4.07 2.91 15.48
C THR A 81 3.76 2.49 14.05
N LEU A 82 4.13 3.32 13.07
CA LEU A 82 3.97 3.04 11.65
C LEU A 82 5.31 2.59 11.05
N ALA A 83 5.32 1.47 10.34
CA ALA A 83 6.51 0.86 9.77
C ALA A 83 6.36 0.54 8.27
N SER A 84 7.31 1.01 7.46
CA SER A 84 7.48 0.64 6.04
C SER A 84 8.88 1.03 5.56
N GLU A 85 9.50 0.24 4.68
CA GLU A 85 10.85 0.53 4.16
C GLU A 85 10.92 1.87 3.41
N HIS A 86 10.01 2.10 2.45
CA HIS A 86 10.01 3.28 1.59
C HIS A 86 8.87 4.24 1.91
N ILE A 87 8.65 4.51 3.20
CA ILE A 87 7.53 5.34 3.67
C ILE A 87 7.51 6.76 3.11
N ASP A 88 8.68 7.32 2.81
CA ASP A 88 8.84 8.68 2.26
C ASP A 88 8.60 8.78 0.75
N ILE A 89 8.29 7.67 0.05
CA ILE A 89 8.14 7.65 -1.43
C ILE A 89 7.10 8.65 -1.97
N HIS A 90 6.10 9.00 -1.17
CA HIS A 90 5.04 9.94 -1.52
C HIS A 90 5.00 11.17 -0.62
N LYS A 91 6.09 11.46 0.10
CA LYS A 91 6.18 12.53 1.10
C LYS A 91 5.73 13.89 0.56
N ASP A 92 6.18 14.27 -0.63
CA ASP A 92 5.83 15.58 -1.19
C ASP A 92 4.32 15.70 -1.47
N MET A 93 3.72 14.65 -2.03
CA MET A 93 2.29 14.62 -2.37
C MET A 93 1.38 14.53 -1.14
N LEU A 94 1.86 13.94 -0.04
CA LEU A 94 1.11 13.75 1.21
C LEU A 94 1.53 14.72 2.33
N SER A 95 2.44 15.66 2.04
CA SER A 95 2.99 16.62 3.00
C SER A 95 1.94 17.54 3.64
N PHE A 96 0.77 17.66 3.01
CA PHE A 96 -0.35 18.47 3.49
C PHE A 96 -1.20 17.78 4.58
N LEU A 97 -1.03 16.47 4.76
CA LEU A 97 -1.68 15.69 5.81
C LEU A 97 -0.93 15.82 7.13
N GLU A 98 -1.66 15.73 8.24
CA GLU A 98 -1.05 15.61 9.57
C GLU A 98 -0.25 14.30 9.65
N GLN A 99 1.04 14.43 10.00
CA GLN A 99 1.97 13.30 9.98
C GLN A 99 1.91 12.51 11.29
N PRO A 100 1.98 11.17 11.24
CA PRO A 100 2.21 10.35 12.42
C PRO A 100 3.49 10.72 13.18
N GLU A 101 3.46 10.60 14.51
CA GLU A 101 4.63 10.94 15.36
C GLU A 101 5.72 9.86 15.34
N ASN A 102 5.32 8.59 15.25
CA ASN A 102 6.24 7.45 15.35
C ASN A 102 6.26 6.66 14.04
N ILE A 103 7.21 7.03 13.18
CA ILE A 103 7.46 6.36 11.90
C ILE A 103 8.84 5.71 11.94
N ILE A 104 8.92 4.44 11.56
CA ILE A 104 10.17 3.67 11.50
C ILE A 104 10.30 2.99 10.13
N THR A 105 11.52 2.83 9.65
CA THR A 105 11.81 2.12 8.38
C THR A 105 12.26 0.67 8.59
N SER A 106 12.62 0.32 9.82
CA SER A 106 12.93 -1.04 10.25
C SER A 106 12.51 -1.22 11.70
N ILE A 107 12.19 -2.47 12.07
CA ILE A 107 11.83 -2.81 13.43
C ILE A 107 13.11 -3.21 14.18
N ALA A 108 13.60 -2.31 15.04
CA ALA A 108 14.75 -2.57 15.90
C ALA A 108 14.35 -2.58 17.38
N GLY A 109 14.94 -3.49 18.16
CA GLY A 109 14.68 -3.58 19.61
C GLY A 109 13.22 -3.90 19.95
N ALA A 110 12.51 -4.62 19.07
CA ALA A 110 11.10 -4.93 19.28
C ALA A 110 10.86 -6.03 20.32
N ARG A 111 11.91 -6.72 20.78
CA ARG A 111 11.82 -7.80 21.74
C ARG A 111 12.79 -7.55 22.89
N ASP A 112 12.27 -7.50 24.11
CA ASP A 112 13.13 -7.51 25.29
C ASP A 112 13.79 -8.89 25.43
N PHE A 113 14.98 -8.92 26.00
CA PHE A 113 15.67 -10.15 26.33
C PHE A 113 15.85 -10.23 27.85
N VAL A 114 15.20 -11.19 28.49
CA VAL A 114 15.21 -11.32 29.95
C VAL A 114 16.24 -12.37 30.36
N LEU A 115 17.27 -11.91 31.05
CA LEU A 115 18.16 -12.79 31.82
C LEU A 115 17.53 -13.03 33.19
N ALA A 116 16.99 -14.22 33.41
CA ALA A 116 16.34 -14.59 34.66
C ALA A 116 17.25 -15.45 35.55
N PHE A 117 17.21 -15.22 36.85
CA PHE A 117 17.96 -15.97 37.86
C PHE A 117 17.02 -16.66 38.85
N ASN A 118 17.17 -17.97 39.06
CA ASN A 118 16.35 -18.72 40.00
C ASN A 118 16.77 -18.48 41.46
N THR A 119 16.03 -17.63 42.17
CA THR A 119 16.34 -17.26 43.56
C THR A 119 15.88 -18.27 44.62
N SER A 120 15.35 -19.44 44.23
CA SER A 120 14.80 -20.41 45.18
C SER A 120 15.88 -21.05 46.07
N ARG A 121 17.10 -21.16 45.54
CA ARG A 121 18.25 -21.78 46.23
C ARG A 121 19.21 -20.74 46.81
N ASN A 122 19.24 -19.55 46.24
CA ASN A 122 20.18 -18.50 46.63
C ASN A 122 19.58 -17.13 46.30
N LYS A 123 19.47 -16.23 47.28
CA LYS A 123 18.93 -14.89 47.04
C LYS A 123 20.00 -13.99 46.43
N ILE A 124 19.58 -13.01 45.64
CA ILE A 124 20.47 -11.94 45.15
C ILE A 124 20.29 -10.72 46.06
N LEU A 125 21.37 -10.31 46.73
CA LEU A 125 21.41 -9.16 47.62
C LEU A 125 21.65 -7.85 46.88
N GLY A 126 22.30 -7.92 45.71
CA GLY A 126 22.64 -6.73 44.93
C GLY A 126 22.80 -7.03 43.45
N VAL A 127 22.35 -6.07 42.63
CA VAL A 127 22.52 -6.06 41.17
C VAL A 127 23.17 -4.73 40.81
N ARG A 128 24.29 -4.76 40.09
CA ARG A 128 24.90 -3.57 39.49
C ARG A 128 25.25 -3.82 38.03
N THR A 129 25.12 -2.79 37.21
CA THR A 129 25.43 -2.83 35.78
C THR A 129 26.57 -1.89 35.45
N GLU A 130 27.45 -2.29 34.54
CA GLU A 130 28.54 -1.47 34.03
C GLU A 130 28.56 -1.56 32.50
N ASN A 131 28.52 -0.41 31.83
CA ASN A 131 28.61 -0.31 30.38
C ASN A 131 30.08 -0.13 29.98
N ALA A 132 30.71 -1.19 29.49
CA ALA A 132 32.03 -1.13 28.88
C ALA A 132 31.91 -0.92 27.35
N THR A 133 33.03 -0.66 26.67
CA THR A 133 33.06 -0.27 25.25
C THR A 133 32.33 -1.26 24.32
N ASN A 134 32.44 -2.57 24.56
CA ASN A 134 31.86 -3.62 23.71
C ASN A 134 30.98 -4.61 24.48
N GLU A 135 30.70 -4.37 25.76
CA GLU A 135 29.89 -5.30 26.57
C GLU A 135 29.17 -4.58 27.71
N ILE A 136 27.98 -5.07 28.05
CA ILE A 136 27.26 -4.68 29.26
C ILE A 136 27.51 -5.77 30.29
N ARG A 137 28.14 -5.41 31.41
CA ARG A 137 28.42 -6.34 32.52
C ARG A 137 27.35 -6.21 33.59
N ILE A 138 26.71 -7.33 33.92
CA ILE A 138 25.77 -7.43 35.04
C ILE A 138 26.47 -8.18 36.16
N TYR A 139 26.67 -7.52 37.30
CA TYR A 139 27.22 -8.15 38.49
C TYR A 139 26.10 -8.46 39.47
N LEU A 140 26.06 -9.72 39.91
CA LEU A 140 25.09 -10.23 40.87
C LEU A 140 25.81 -10.64 42.14
N THR A 141 25.35 -10.14 43.28
CA THR A 141 25.87 -10.50 44.61
C THR A 141 24.92 -11.50 45.26
N PRO A 142 25.28 -12.80 45.31
CA PRO A 142 24.46 -13.80 45.98
C PRO A 142 24.55 -13.65 47.50
N GLU A 143 23.53 -14.12 48.21
CA GLU A 143 23.52 -14.22 49.67
C GLU A 143 24.51 -15.28 50.16
N ASN A 144 24.61 -16.40 49.44
CA ASN A 144 25.45 -17.54 49.84
C ASN A 144 26.41 -17.96 48.71
N GLY A 145 27.72 -18.05 49.02
CA GLY A 145 28.70 -18.74 48.18
C GLY A 145 28.75 -18.31 46.71
N SER A 146 28.99 -19.28 45.81
CA SER A 146 29.06 -19.06 44.36
C SER A 146 27.71 -19.25 43.67
N ILE A 147 27.52 -18.57 42.55
CA ILE A 147 26.36 -18.76 41.67
C ILE A 147 26.57 -19.99 40.79
N ASP A 148 25.53 -20.82 40.62
CA ASP A 148 25.51 -21.90 39.64
C ASP A 148 25.03 -21.34 38.29
N PRO A 149 25.79 -21.51 37.18
CA PRO A 149 25.36 -21.08 35.85
C PRO A 149 23.99 -21.64 35.42
N ARG A 150 23.58 -22.80 35.96
CA ARG A 150 22.29 -23.44 35.66
C ARG A 150 21.10 -22.72 36.30
N ASP A 151 21.34 -21.83 37.25
CA ASP A 151 20.28 -20.98 37.82
C ASP A 151 19.92 -19.81 36.89
N PHE A 152 20.69 -19.59 35.81
CA PHE A 152 20.33 -18.65 34.76
C PHE A 152 19.48 -19.30 33.68
N SER A 153 18.51 -18.52 33.21
CA SER A 153 17.74 -18.84 32.01
C SER A 153 17.64 -17.62 31.12
N PHE A 154 17.70 -17.87 29.83
CA PHE A 154 17.44 -16.88 28.80
C PHE A 154 15.97 -16.99 28.40
N ILE A 155 15.20 -15.96 28.76
CA ILE A 155 13.78 -15.90 28.44
C ILE A 155 13.62 -14.83 27.36
N PRO A 156 13.30 -15.22 26.12
CA PRO A 156 12.89 -14.23 25.13
C PRO A 156 11.59 -13.60 25.63
N ALA A 157 11.59 -12.27 25.79
CA ALA A 157 10.41 -11.58 26.28
C ALA A 157 9.35 -11.46 25.18
N LYS A 158 8.21 -10.90 25.56
CA LYS A 158 7.17 -10.50 24.61
C LYS A 158 7.67 -9.37 23.72
N PHE A 159 7.13 -9.31 22.51
CA PHE A 159 7.28 -8.13 21.67
C PHE A 159 6.73 -6.89 22.39
N LYS A 160 7.38 -5.75 22.14
CA LYS A 160 6.93 -4.42 22.56
C LYS A 160 5.53 -4.11 22.02
N PHE A 161 5.22 -4.65 20.86
CA PHE A 161 3.93 -4.53 20.19
C PHE A 161 3.04 -5.70 20.58
N ASP A 162 1.75 -5.43 20.77
CA ASP A 162 0.74 -6.42 21.14
C ASP A 162 -0.34 -6.61 20.05
N LEU A 163 -0.21 -5.90 18.93
CA LEU A 163 -1.01 -6.05 17.71
C LEU A 163 -0.22 -5.57 16.49
N ALA A 164 -0.20 -6.37 15.42
CA ALA A 164 0.21 -5.94 14.09
C ALA A 164 -1.03 -5.64 13.22
N ILE A 165 -1.07 -4.49 12.57
CA ILE A 165 -2.10 -4.10 11.61
C ILE A 165 -1.43 -3.87 10.27
N VAL A 166 -1.63 -4.79 9.33
CA VAL A 166 -1.07 -4.71 7.98
C VAL A 166 -2.08 -4.07 7.05
N ILE A 167 -1.69 -3.03 6.31
CA ILE A 167 -2.57 -2.31 5.38
C ILE A 167 -1.98 -2.32 3.97
N GLY A 168 -2.78 -2.70 2.97
CA GLY A 168 -2.42 -2.57 1.56
C GLY A 168 -1.32 -3.54 1.11
N SER A 169 -1.29 -4.76 1.66
CA SER A 169 -0.33 -5.80 1.29
C SER A 169 -1.06 -7.13 1.05
N PRO A 170 -0.85 -7.79 -0.11
CA PRO A 170 -1.54 -9.04 -0.43
C PRO A 170 -1.02 -10.23 0.39
N ASP A 171 0.25 -10.22 0.76
CA ASP A 171 0.90 -11.27 1.56
C ASP A 171 1.95 -10.66 2.51
N LYS A 172 2.68 -11.51 3.24
CA LYS A 172 3.72 -11.08 4.19
C LYS A 172 5.03 -10.75 3.49
N GLU A 173 5.30 -11.40 2.38
CA GLU A 173 6.50 -11.25 1.56
C GLU A 173 6.60 -9.83 0.98
N HIS A 174 5.48 -9.22 0.62
CA HIS A 174 5.40 -7.82 0.15
C HIS A 174 5.73 -6.77 1.23
N LEU A 175 5.86 -7.17 2.50
CA LEU A 175 6.36 -6.30 3.58
C LEU A 175 7.89 -6.18 3.57
N GLY A 176 8.57 -6.98 2.74
CA GLY A 176 10.01 -7.00 2.53
C GLY A 176 10.80 -7.14 3.83
N LYS A 177 11.81 -6.29 4.03
CA LYS A 177 12.76 -6.39 5.14
C LYS A 177 12.10 -6.38 6.51
N ILE A 178 10.96 -5.68 6.65
CA ILE A 178 10.22 -5.69 7.91
C ILE A 178 9.82 -7.12 8.29
N TYR A 179 9.33 -7.90 7.32
CA TYR A 179 8.99 -9.30 7.52
C TYR A 179 10.23 -10.20 7.55
N GLU A 180 11.15 -10.04 6.61
CA GLU A 180 12.36 -10.88 6.51
C GLU A 180 13.22 -10.82 7.79
N GLU A 181 13.36 -9.64 8.40
CA GLU A 181 14.18 -9.44 9.60
C GLU A 181 13.40 -9.72 10.90
N ASN A 182 12.06 -9.77 10.86
CA ASN A 182 11.22 -9.92 12.06
C ASN A 182 10.08 -10.95 11.89
N PRO A 183 10.34 -12.17 11.37
CA PRO A 183 9.27 -13.12 11.06
C PRO A 183 8.45 -13.51 12.30
N ASP A 184 9.10 -13.62 13.46
CA ASP A 184 8.48 -14.01 14.74
C ASP A 184 7.31 -13.10 15.15
N ILE A 185 7.34 -11.80 14.83
CA ILE A 185 6.23 -10.87 15.11
C ILE A 185 4.93 -11.40 14.48
N PHE A 186 5.02 -11.95 13.27
CA PHE A 186 3.87 -12.40 12.51
C PHE A 186 3.35 -13.79 12.92
N TYR A 187 3.93 -14.39 13.97
CA TYR A 187 3.48 -15.65 14.56
C TYR A 187 3.17 -15.53 16.06
N GLU A 188 3.80 -14.58 16.76
CA GLU A 188 3.66 -14.43 18.21
C GLU A 188 2.61 -13.38 18.64
N ILE A 189 2.28 -12.40 17.79
CA ILE A 189 1.26 -11.38 18.10
C ILE A 189 0.10 -11.43 17.10
N PRO A 190 -1.13 -11.04 17.50
CA PRO A 190 -2.27 -11.04 16.61
C PRO A 190 -2.03 -10.10 15.41
N ILE A 191 -2.51 -10.51 14.23
CA ILE A 191 -2.45 -9.73 13.00
C ILE A 191 -3.87 -9.35 12.57
N VAL A 192 -4.05 -8.08 12.23
CA VAL A 192 -5.20 -7.60 11.45
C VAL A 192 -4.71 -7.24 10.05
N ASN A 193 -5.34 -7.81 9.03
CA ASN A 193 -5.02 -7.56 7.63
C ASN A 193 -6.15 -6.71 7.02
N ILE A 194 -5.83 -5.52 6.51
CA ILE A 194 -6.76 -4.60 5.82
C ILE A 194 -6.28 -4.47 4.39
N ASP A 195 -7.06 -4.97 3.43
CA ASP A 195 -6.60 -5.00 2.05
C ASP A 195 -7.74 -5.09 1.04
N ASN A 196 -7.51 -4.69 -0.21
CA ASN A 196 -8.47 -4.84 -1.30
C ASN A 196 -7.89 -5.52 -2.54
N HIS A 197 -6.71 -6.14 -2.45
CA HIS A 197 -6.12 -6.86 -3.57
C HIS A 197 -6.81 -8.21 -3.81
N PRO A 198 -7.13 -8.57 -5.06
CA PRO A 198 -7.71 -9.88 -5.40
C PRO A 198 -6.85 -11.08 -4.98
N GLU A 199 -5.52 -10.91 -4.96
CA GLU A 199 -4.51 -11.91 -4.66
C GLU A 199 -4.20 -12.05 -3.16
N ASN A 200 -4.92 -11.34 -2.28
CA ASN A 200 -4.64 -11.36 -0.84
C ASN A 200 -4.76 -12.77 -0.22
N GLU A 201 -3.76 -13.17 0.57
CA GLU A 201 -3.66 -14.51 1.17
C GLU A 201 -4.45 -14.69 2.48
N LEU A 202 -5.12 -13.64 2.98
CA LEU A 202 -5.89 -13.66 4.22
C LEU A 202 -5.07 -14.11 5.44
N PHE A 203 -3.83 -13.61 5.54
CA PHE A 203 -2.84 -14.05 6.52
C PHE A 203 -3.04 -13.50 7.96
N GLY A 204 -4.07 -12.69 8.19
CA GLY A 204 -4.41 -12.13 9.50
C GLY A 204 -5.23 -13.07 10.37
N GLN A 205 -5.23 -12.83 11.69
CA GLN A 205 -6.24 -13.40 12.58
C GLN A 205 -7.61 -12.76 12.32
N ILE A 206 -7.62 -11.48 11.97
CA ILE A 206 -8.80 -10.77 11.46
C ILE A 206 -8.44 -10.25 10.06
N ASN A 207 -9.19 -10.67 9.05
CA ASN A 207 -9.00 -10.23 7.66
C ASN A 207 -10.15 -9.32 7.24
N LEU A 208 -9.91 -8.01 7.25
CA LEU A 208 -10.78 -6.98 6.73
C LEU A 208 -10.46 -6.77 5.25
N VAL A 209 -10.78 -7.79 4.44
CA VAL A 209 -10.46 -7.80 3.00
C VAL A 209 -11.74 -7.70 2.17
N ASP A 210 -11.82 -6.68 1.32
CA ASP A 210 -12.94 -6.45 0.40
C ASP A 210 -12.41 -6.07 -0.99
N ILE A 211 -12.36 -7.07 -1.88
CA ILE A 211 -11.92 -6.90 -3.28
C ILE A 211 -12.83 -5.98 -4.10
N THR A 212 -14.02 -5.65 -3.59
CA THR A 212 -14.97 -4.75 -4.24
C THR A 212 -14.85 -3.31 -3.76
N ALA A 213 -14.11 -3.06 -2.67
CA ALA A 213 -13.86 -1.74 -2.16
C ALA A 213 -12.91 -0.96 -3.08
N SER A 214 -13.16 0.34 -3.25
CA SER A 214 -12.34 1.18 -4.11
C SER A 214 -10.93 1.43 -3.56
N SER A 215 -10.75 1.27 -2.24
CA SER A 215 -9.54 1.63 -1.50
C SER A 215 -9.49 0.94 -0.13
N ASN A 216 -8.29 0.87 0.44
CA ASN A 216 -8.05 0.54 1.85
C ASN A 216 -8.71 1.56 2.78
N ALA A 217 -8.71 2.83 2.39
CA ALA A 217 -9.35 3.90 3.15
C ALA A 217 -10.87 3.70 3.26
N GLU A 218 -11.53 3.18 2.21
CA GLU A 218 -12.95 2.81 2.25
C GLU A 218 -13.20 1.71 3.29
N ILE A 219 -12.43 0.62 3.24
CA ILE A 219 -12.53 -0.51 4.19
C ILE A 219 -12.31 -0.02 5.62
N LEU A 220 -11.26 0.79 5.83
CA LEU A 220 -10.91 1.32 7.14
C LEU A 220 -12.01 2.21 7.71
N ALA A 221 -12.54 3.15 6.91
CA ALA A 221 -13.58 4.06 7.35
C ALA A 221 -14.86 3.34 7.78
N GLU A 222 -15.24 2.28 7.06
CA GLU A 222 -16.40 1.46 7.39
C GLU A 222 -16.17 0.60 8.62
N THR A 223 -14.98 0.01 8.72
CA THR A 223 -14.60 -0.79 9.89
C THR A 223 -14.66 0.05 11.18
N LEU A 224 -14.31 1.33 11.09
CA LEU A 224 -14.33 2.26 12.21
C LEU A 224 -15.67 3.00 12.38
N GLU A 225 -16.69 2.77 11.53
CA GLU A 225 -17.92 3.57 11.50
C GLU A 225 -18.70 3.56 12.84
N SER A 226 -18.64 2.44 13.57
CA SER A 226 -19.30 2.31 14.88
C SER A 226 -18.44 2.80 16.06
N ALA A 227 -17.21 3.26 15.82
CA ALA A 227 -16.40 3.89 16.84
C ALA A 227 -16.94 5.28 17.22
N ASP A 228 -16.49 5.79 18.37
CA ASP A 228 -16.90 7.12 18.83
C ASP A 228 -16.49 8.20 17.83
N SER A 229 -17.48 8.95 17.35
CA SER A 229 -17.32 10.00 16.35
C SER A 229 -16.26 11.05 16.71
N LYS A 230 -15.97 11.26 18.00
CA LYS A 230 -14.96 12.22 18.47
C LYS A 230 -13.54 11.88 18.02
N PHE A 231 -13.28 10.62 17.67
CA PHE A 231 -11.95 10.18 17.19
C PHE A 231 -11.72 10.52 15.71
N PHE A 232 -12.77 10.87 14.98
CA PHE A 232 -12.72 11.30 13.58
C PHE A 232 -12.55 12.81 13.48
N THR A 233 -11.37 13.31 13.85
CA THR A 233 -10.99 14.71 13.65
C THR A 233 -10.90 15.04 12.16
N GLU A 234 -10.86 16.33 11.83
CA GLU A 234 -10.68 16.81 10.45
C GLU A 234 -9.48 16.13 9.77
N ALA A 235 -8.35 16.00 10.48
CA ALA A 235 -7.15 15.33 9.98
C ALA A 235 -7.35 13.83 9.66
N VAL A 236 -8.14 13.12 10.47
CA VAL A 236 -8.50 11.71 10.20
C VAL A 236 -9.37 11.63 8.95
N ASN A 237 -10.40 12.49 8.85
CA ASN A 237 -11.30 12.49 7.70
C ASN A 237 -10.59 12.92 6.41
N GLU A 238 -9.67 13.88 6.48
CA GLU A 238 -8.84 14.34 5.35
C GLU A 238 -7.91 13.22 4.87
N SER A 239 -7.31 12.47 5.79
CA SER A 239 -6.46 11.31 5.46
C SER A 239 -7.27 10.19 4.79
N LEU A 240 -8.44 9.83 5.33
CA LEU A 240 -9.34 8.84 4.70
C LEU A 240 -9.79 9.29 3.31
N LEU A 241 -10.21 10.55 3.16
CA LEU A 241 -10.64 11.08 1.87
C LEU A 241 -9.49 11.10 0.86
N THR A 242 -8.27 11.39 1.31
CA THR A 242 -7.06 11.34 0.48
C THR A 242 -6.79 9.95 -0.08
N GLY A 243 -6.95 8.90 0.74
CA GLY A 243 -6.79 7.52 0.29
C GLY A 243 -7.80 7.14 -0.79
N ILE A 244 -9.09 7.46 -0.57
CA ILE A 244 -10.17 7.21 -1.53
C ILE A 244 -9.91 7.95 -2.86
N ILE A 245 -9.62 9.25 -2.79
CA ILE A 245 -9.35 10.07 -3.98
C ILE A 245 -8.13 9.54 -4.73
N SER A 246 -7.06 9.18 -4.03
CA SER A 246 -5.85 8.67 -4.67
C SER A 246 -6.10 7.32 -5.37
N ALA A 247 -6.78 6.37 -4.72
CA ALA A 247 -7.02 5.04 -5.27
C ALA A 247 -7.98 5.04 -6.47
N THR A 248 -8.89 6.02 -6.51
CA THR A 248 -9.90 6.17 -7.57
C THR A 248 -9.48 7.15 -8.67
N GLU A 249 -8.30 7.78 -8.55
CA GLU A 249 -7.87 8.89 -9.40
C GLU A 249 -8.91 10.01 -9.48
N SER A 250 -9.36 10.48 -8.32
CA SER A 250 -10.46 11.43 -8.22
C SER A 250 -11.73 10.90 -8.90
N PHE A 251 -12.10 9.65 -8.61
CA PHE A 251 -13.31 8.99 -9.10
C PHE A 251 -13.36 8.73 -10.61
N GLN A 252 -12.20 8.67 -11.26
CA GLN A 252 -12.08 8.42 -12.71
C GLN A 252 -11.83 6.94 -13.03
N ARG A 253 -11.32 6.17 -12.06
CA ARG A 253 -11.05 4.74 -12.24
C ARG A 253 -12.32 3.90 -12.20
N ARG A 254 -12.28 2.75 -12.90
CA ARG A 254 -13.41 1.79 -12.98
C ARG A 254 -13.78 1.15 -11.64
N ASN A 255 -12.86 1.11 -10.68
CA ASN A 255 -13.11 0.62 -9.31
C ASN A 255 -13.87 1.65 -8.43
N THR A 256 -14.24 2.81 -8.97
CA THR A 256 -15.07 3.79 -8.26
C THR A 256 -16.47 3.22 -8.02
N THR A 257 -16.89 3.15 -6.75
CA THR A 257 -18.20 2.65 -6.36
C THR A 257 -19.14 3.77 -5.88
N PRO A 258 -20.47 3.58 -5.95
CA PRO A 258 -21.41 4.50 -5.29
C PRO A 258 -21.18 4.63 -3.77
N LYS A 259 -20.62 3.59 -3.16
CA LYS A 259 -20.26 3.53 -1.74
C LYS A 259 -19.09 4.48 -1.45
N ALA A 260 -18.04 4.44 -2.26
CA ALA A 260 -16.91 5.38 -2.20
C ALA A 260 -17.37 6.84 -2.31
N LEU A 261 -18.26 7.15 -3.26
CA LEU A 261 -18.80 8.52 -3.45
C LEU A 261 -19.62 8.98 -2.24
N LYS A 262 -20.47 8.12 -1.67
CA LYS A 262 -21.24 8.43 -0.46
C LYS A 262 -20.31 8.64 0.75
N LEU A 263 -19.30 7.78 0.91
CA LEU A 263 -18.32 7.92 1.97
C LEU A 263 -17.54 9.23 1.84
N ALA A 264 -17.07 9.56 0.62
CA ALA A 264 -16.38 10.82 0.35
C ALA A 264 -17.24 12.04 0.72
N SER A 265 -18.53 12.03 0.36
CA SER A 265 -19.48 13.08 0.78
C SER A 265 -19.53 13.23 2.30
N ARG A 266 -19.63 12.12 3.04
CA ARG A 266 -19.67 12.15 4.52
C ARG A 266 -18.36 12.65 5.14
N LEU A 267 -17.21 12.31 4.54
CA LEU A 267 -15.92 12.78 5.03
C LEU A 267 -15.76 14.29 4.81
N MET A 268 -16.25 14.79 3.67
CA MET A 268 -16.30 16.24 3.39
C MET A 268 -17.23 16.97 4.36
N ASP A 269 -18.40 16.40 4.67
CA ASP A 269 -19.33 16.96 5.67
C ASP A 269 -18.68 17.05 7.07
N LYS A 270 -17.68 16.20 7.35
CA LYS A 270 -16.90 16.18 8.60
C LYS A 270 -15.59 17.00 8.52
N GLY A 271 -15.44 17.84 7.50
CA GLY A 271 -14.36 18.83 7.40
C GLY A 271 -13.22 18.47 6.45
N ALA A 272 -13.22 17.30 5.80
CA ALA A 272 -12.16 16.96 4.84
C ALA A 272 -12.19 17.90 3.60
N ASP A 273 -11.10 18.62 3.35
CA ASP A 273 -11.01 19.56 2.21
C ASP A 273 -10.59 18.85 0.91
N GLN A 274 -11.60 18.47 0.12
CA GLN A 274 -11.40 17.84 -1.18
C GLN A 274 -10.58 18.72 -2.15
N GLN A 275 -10.71 20.05 -2.11
CA GLN A 275 -9.97 20.92 -3.03
C GLN A 275 -8.48 20.98 -2.68
N LYS A 276 -8.17 21.01 -1.37
CA LYS A 276 -6.79 20.87 -0.87
C LYS A 276 -6.19 19.55 -1.30
N ILE A 277 -6.90 18.43 -1.11
CA ILE A 277 -6.43 17.10 -1.53
C ILE A 277 -6.13 17.07 -3.02
N ILE A 278 -7.07 17.47 -3.87
CA ILE A 278 -6.89 17.50 -5.33
C ILE A 278 -5.71 18.40 -5.73
N ARG A 279 -5.54 19.53 -5.05
CA ARG A 279 -4.44 20.44 -5.33
C ARG A 279 -3.10 19.75 -5.16
N PHE A 280 -2.88 19.10 -4.02
CA PHE A 280 -1.60 18.44 -3.70
C PHE A 280 -1.37 17.15 -4.50
N LEU A 281 -2.42 16.36 -4.75
CA LEU A 281 -2.27 15.11 -5.49
C LEU A 281 -2.11 15.30 -7.00
N TYR A 282 -2.78 16.29 -7.60
CA TYR A 282 -2.89 16.37 -9.06
C TYR A 282 -2.53 17.74 -9.66
N LYS A 283 -2.58 18.82 -8.89
CA LYS A 283 -2.37 20.19 -9.42
C LYS A 283 -1.07 20.85 -8.98
N THR A 284 -0.26 20.18 -8.16
CA THR A 284 1.09 20.63 -7.81
C THR A 284 2.13 19.78 -8.49
N GLN A 285 3.14 20.44 -9.03
CA GLN A 285 4.25 19.81 -9.73
C GLN A 285 5.53 20.57 -9.39
N PRO A 286 6.65 19.88 -9.14
CA PRO A 286 7.93 20.55 -8.96
C PRO A 286 8.28 21.42 -10.17
N LEU A 287 8.87 22.60 -9.92
CA LEU A 287 9.20 23.54 -10.99
C LEU A 287 10.16 22.94 -12.03
N HIS A 288 11.09 22.08 -11.62
CA HIS A 288 12.01 21.42 -12.55
C HIS A 288 11.26 20.53 -13.55
N LEU A 289 10.27 19.78 -13.08
CA LEU A 289 9.46 18.90 -13.92
C LEU A 289 8.57 19.70 -14.89
N LEU A 290 8.02 20.84 -14.45
CA LEU A 290 7.28 21.76 -15.34
C LEU A 290 8.18 22.33 -16.46
N LYS A 291 9.41 22.74 -16.12
CA LYS A 291 10.38 23.24 -17.09
C LYS A 291 10.81 22.15 -18.08
N LEU A 292 11.10 20.95 -17.57
CA LEU A 292 11.48 19.83 -18.42
C LEU A 292 10.34 19.46 -19.37
N TRP A 293 9.11 19.33 -18.87
CA TRP A 293 7.95 19.06 -19.70
C TRP A 293 7.77 20.08 -20.82
N GLY A 294 7.89 21.39 -20.54
CA GLY A 294 7.82 22.42 -21.56
C GLY A 294 8.91 22.30 -22.64
N ARG A 295 10.13 21.90 -22.25
CA ARG A 295 11.25 21.66 -23.18
C ARG A 295 11.06 20.42 -24.04
N VAL A 296 10.57 19.33 -23.45
CA VAL A 296 10.26 18.09 -24.17
C VAL A 296 9.14 18.36 -25.18
N MET A 297 8.05 19.01 -24.75
CA MET A 297 6.90 19.32 -25.60
C MET A 297 7.27 20.16 -26.83
N ALA A 298 8.25 21.08 -26.70
CA ALA A 298 8.73 21.89 -27.82
C ALA A 298 9.47 21.06 -28.90
N GLN A 299 9.91 19.85 -28.58
CA GLN A 299 10.71 18.96 -29.44
C GLN A 299 9.97 17.69 -29.85
N VAL A 300 8.70 17.56 -29.45
CA VAL A 300 7.88 16.38 -29.74
C VAL A 300 7.67 16.24 -31.25
N LYS A 301 7.85 15.01 -31.73
CA LYS A 301 7.54 14.55 -33.07
C LYS A 301 6.40 13.54 -33.01
N TRP A 302 5.55 13.55 -34.03
CA TRP A 302 4.40 12.66 -34.18
C TRP A 302 4.61 11.74 -35.38
N ASN A 303 4.43 10.44 -35.17
CA ASN A 303 4.36 9.43 -36.23
C ASN A 303 2.94 8.84 -36.26
N GLU A 304 2.21 9.14 -37.35
CA GLU A 304 0.81 8.77 -37.53
C GLU A 304 0.59 7.26 -37.65
N GLU A 305 1.49 6.55 -38.35
CA GLU A 305 1.39 5.12 -38.63
C GLU A 305 1.57 4.28 -37.36
N LEU A 306 2.59 4.60 -36.58
CA LEU A 306 2.91 3.91 -35.32
C LEU A 306 2.07 4.42 -34.15
N LYS A 307 1.27 5.48 -34.35
CA LYS A 307 0.63 6.25 -33.27
C LYS A 307 1.63 6.59 -32.15
N LEU A 308 2.83 7.01 -32.54
CA LEU A 308 3.97 7.23 -31.65
C LEU A 308 4.22 8.73 -31.50
N ILE A 309 4.23 9.19 -30.26
CA ILE A 309 4.76 10.50 -29.90
C ILE A 309 6.15 10.32 -29.29
N TRP A 310 7.14 11.06 -29.79
CA TRP A 310 8.49 10.94 -29.28
C TRP A 310 9.26 12.25 -29.27
N ALA A 311 10.27 12.35 -28.39
CA ALA A 311 11.16 13.49 -28.33
C ALA A 311 12.59 13.04 -27.99
N PHE A 312 13.57 13.82 -28.42
CA PHE A 312 14.95 13.67 -28.00
C PHE A 312 15.27 14.73 -26.94
N VAL A 313 15.83 14.32 -25.81
CA VAL A 313 16.17 15.18 -24.68
C VAL A 313 17.67 15.31 -24.58
N THR A 314 18.14 16.55 -24.62
CA THR A 314 19.55 16.87 -24.54
C THR A 314 20.00 17.06 -23.09
N ILE A 315 21.32 16.99 -22.85
CA ILE A 315 21.90 17.35 -21.55
C ILE A 315 21.58 18.81 -21.19
N GLU A 316 21.55 19.71 -22.20
CA GLU A 316 21.17 21.10 -21.99
C GLU A 316 19.75 21.23 -21.45
N ASP A 317 18.80 20.44 -21.95
CA ASP A 317 17.42 20.46 -21.47
C ASP A 317 17.31 20.07 -19.99
N LEU A 318 18.05 19.04 -19.57
CA LEU A 318 18.12 18.61 -18.17
C LEU A 318 18.76 19.68 -17.28
N VAL A 319 19.90 20.25 -17.70
CA VAL A 319 20.60 21.29 -16.93
C VAL A 319 19.74 22.54 -16.77
N GLN A 320 19.11 23.01 -17.85
CA GLN A 320 18.30 24.24 -17.84
C GLN A 320 16.99 24.07 -17.07
N SER A 321 16.42 22.87 -17.08
CA SER A 321 15.25 22.54 -16.25
C SER A 321 15.62 22.28 -14.79
N ARG A 322 16.90 21.99 -14.49
CA ARG A 322 17.37 21.45 -13.20
C ARG A 322 16.71 20.10 -12.88
N ALA A 323 16.38 19.35 -13.91
CA ALA A 323 15.81 18.01 -13.81
C ALA A 323 16.91 16.96 -13.97
N ARG A 324 16.56 15.72 -13.69
CA ARG A 324 17.42 14.56 -13.88
C ARG A 324 16.79 13.58 -14.87
N VAL A 325 17.57 12.60 -15.31
CA VAL A 325 17.07 11.56 -16.24
C VAL A 325 15.95 10.73 -15.60
N GLU A 326 15.96 10.62 -14.27
CA GLU A 326 14.93 9.93 -13.50
C GLU A 326 13.56 10.64 -13.55
N ASP A 327 13.51 11.91 -13.97
CA ASP A 327 12.25 12.67 -14.11
C ASP A 327 11.55 12.42 -15.47
N LEU A 328 12.22 11.77 -16.43
CA LEU A 328 11.69 11.54 -17.78
C LEU A 328 10.42 10.66 -17.82
N PRO A 329 10.29 9.59 -17.01
CA PRO A 329 9.04 8.84 -16.90
C PRO A 329 7.84 9.71 -16.51
N ASP A 330 8.02 10.65 -15.57
CA ASP A 330 6.94 11.55 -15.14
C ASP A 330 6.55 12.54 -16.23
N VAL A 331 7.52 13.00 -17.04
CA VAL A 331 7.23 13.81 -18.22
C VAL A 331 6.42 13.02 -19.24
N LEU A 332 6.79 11.78 -19.52
CA LEU A 332 6.04 10.90 -20.44
C LEU A 332 4.62 10.64 -19.94
N GLU A 333 4.43 10.45 -18.63
CA GLU A 333 3.11 10.29 -18.03
C GLU A 333 2.22 11.51 -18.28
N LYS A 334 2.81 12.72 -18.21
CA LYS A 334 2.08 13.96 -18.50
C LYS A 334 1.73 14.08 -19.98
N ILE A 335 2.61 13.69 -20.89
CA ILE A 335 2.30 13.68 -22.33
C ILE A 335 1.16 12.69 -22.60
N LYS A 336 1.26 11.47 -22.06
CA LYS A 336 0.23 10.42 -22.14
C LYS A 336 -1.12 10.89 -21.64
N SER A 337 -1.15 11.60 -20.51
CA SER A 337 -2.39 12.10 -19.91
C SER A 337 -3.03 13.26 -20.68
N ASN A 338 -2.28 13.94 -21.57
CA ASN A 338 -2.76 15.13 -22.29
C ASN A 338 -2.92 14.93 -23.80
N TYR A 339 -2.49 13.80 -24.37
CA TYR A 339 -2.59 13.53 -25.82
C TYR A 339 -3.08 12.11 -26.09
N SER A 340 -4.39 11.93 -26.26
CA SER A 340 -5.02 10.59 -26.36
C SER A 340 -4.84 9.86 -27.68
N SER A 341 -4.35 10.53 -28.73
CA SER A 341 -4.25 9.93 -30.07
C SER A 341 -3.04 9.01 -30.24
N ALA A 342 -2.04 9.10 -29.34
CA ALA A 342 -0.88 8.22 -29.34
C ALA A 342 -1.15 6.93 -28.55
N GLN A 343 -0.56 5.83 -29.01
CA GLN A 343 -0.49 4.57 -28.26
C GLN A 343 0.85 4.38 -27.58
N LEU A 344 1.92 4.98 -28.12
CA LEU A 344 3.27 4.90 -27.59
C LEU A 344 3.84 6.29 -27.34
N TYR A 345 4.55 6.44 -26.23
CA TYR A 345 5.14 7.69 -25.75
C TYR A 345 6.60 7.41 -25.43
N MET A 346 7.51 8.03 -26.16
CA MET A 346 8.95 7.75 -26.05
C MET A 346 9.78 9.00 -25.85
N VAL A 347 10.71 8.95 -24.92
CA VAL A 347 11.77 9.95 -24.79
C VAL A 347 13.11 9.26 -24.96
N LEU A 348 13.96 9.85 -25.81
CA LEU A 348 15.32 9.42 -26.04
C LEU A 348 16.28 10.41 -25.37
N HIS A 349 17.36 9.92 -24.77
CA HIS A 349 18.45 10.79 -24.30
C HIS A 349 19.80 10.10 -24.51
N LEU A 350 20.87 10.91 -24.56
CA LEU A 350 22.23 10.38 -24.60
C LEU A 350 22.65 9.83 -23.24
N GLU A 351 23.27 8.66 -23.27
CA GLU A 351 24.00 8.08 -22.13
C GLU A 351 25.51 8.22 -22.35
N THR A 352 25.96 7.98 -23.58
CA THR A 352 27.30 8.34 -24.07
C THR A 352 27.20 8.83 -25.51
N ASN A 353 28.29 9.29 -26.12
CA ASN A 353 28.29 9.75 -27.52
C ASN A 353 27.87 8.67 -28.54
N VAL A 354 27.85 7.39 -28.15
CA VAL A 354 27.49 6.26 -29.01
C VAL A 354 26.33 5.44 -28.46
N LEU A 355 25.78 5.80 -27.30
CA LEU A 355 24.67 5.09 -26.65
C LEU A 355 23.53 6.04 -26.37
N VAL A 356 22.37 5.74 -26.94
CA VAL A 356 21.10 6.41 -26.68
C VAL A 356 20.25 5.51 -25.82
N ARG A 357 19.68 6.07 -24.75
CA ARG A 357 18.72 5.40 -23.90
C ARG A 357 17.32 5.89 -24.23
N GLY A 358 16.41 4.94 -24.41
CA GLY A 358 14.99 5.20 -24.62
C GLY A 358 14.18 4.82 -23.40
N VAL A 359 13.27 5.72 -23.01
CA VAL A 359 12.25 5.49 -21.99
C VAL A 359 10.89 5.53 -22.67
N VAL A 360 10.06 4.53 -22.42
CA VAL A 360 8.80 4.31 -23.13
C VAL A 360 7.67 4.03 -22.15
N LYS A 361 6.54 4.69 -22.38
CA LYS A 361 5.23 4.39 -21.79
C LYS A 361 4.22 4.15 -22.91
N ALA A 362 3.12 3.46 -22.61
CA ALA A 362 2.09 3.16 -23.59
C ALA A 362 0.67 3.35 -23.04
N HIS A 363 -0.29 3.53 -23.95
CA HIS A 363 -1.72 3.41 -23.68
C HIS A 363 -2.43 2.77 -24.89
N PRO A 364 -3.05 1.58 -24.75
CA PRO A 364 -3.19 0.80 -23.53
C PRO A 364 -1.88 0.07 -23.17
N ASN A 365 -1.77 -0.48 -21.95
CA ASN A 365 -0.51 -1.04 -21.44
C ASN A 365 0.00 -2.24 -22.26
N GLU A 366 -0.89 -2.97 -22.94
CA GLU A 366 -0.55 -4.10 -23.81
C GLU A 366 0.38 -3.69 -24.97
N ALA A 367 0.25 -2.44 -25.44
CA ALA A 367 1.13 -1.91 -26.48
C ALA A 367 2.59 -1.82 -26.01
N LEU A 368 2.83 -1.62 -24.70
CA LEU A 368 4.17 -1.62 -24.13
C LEU A 368 4.81 -3.00 -24.19
N THR A 369 4.03 -4.07 -23.97
CA THR A 369 4.52 -5.45 -24.06
C THR A 369 4.92 -5.81 -25.49
N LEU A 370 4.16 -5.35 -26.49
CA LEU A 370 4.51 -5.53 -27.90
C LEU A 370 5.78 -4.78 -28.28
N PHE A 371 5.91 -3.52 -27.82
CA PHE A 371 7.12 -2.73 -28.00
C PHE A 371 8.34 -3.42 -27.38
N ALA A 372 8.21 -3.90 -26.14
CA ALA A 372 9.31 -4.53 -25.40
C ALA A 372 9.89 -5.75 -26.13
N LYS A 373 9.07 -6.52 -26.86
CA LYS A 373 9.54 -7.67 -27.67
C LYS A 373 10.53 -7.30 -28.77
N GLN A 374 10.54 -6.04 -29.22
CA GLN A 374 11.46 -5.54 -30.25
C GLN A 374 12.84 -5.17 -29.69
N PHE A 375 12.98 -5.09 -28.36
CA PHE A 375 14.21 -4.66 -27.70
C PHE A 375 14.63 -5.68 -26.64
N LYS A 376 15.49 -6.64 -27.04
CA LYS A 376 15.92 -7.76 -26.18
C LYS A 376 16.69 -7.34 -24.93
N GLU A 377 17.33 -6.17 -24.94
CA GLU A 377 18.15 -5.65 -23.83
C GLU A 377 17.41 -4.60 -22.99
N GLY A 378 16.08 -4.56 -23.05
CA GLY A 378 15.28 -3.63 -22.25
C GLY A 378 14.82 -4.18 -20.90
N THR A 379 14.51 -3.28 -19.98
CA THR A 379 13.97 -3.58 -18.65
C THR A 379 12.60 -2.95 -18.50
N LEU A 380 11.61 -3.75 -18.07
CA LEU A 380 10.28 -3.27 -17.70
C LEU A 380 10.21 -3.08 -16.18
N GLN A 381 9.95 -1.86 -15.73
CA GLN A 381 9.75 -1.54 -14.33
C GLN A 381 8.39 -0.83 -14.18
N GLY A 382 7.42 -1.50 -13.56
CA GLY A 382 6.05 -1.01 -13.50
C GLY A 382 5.44 -0.84 -14.89
N ASP A 383 5.00 0.38 -15.22
CA ASP A 383 4.41 0.76 -16.51
C ASP A 383 5.40 1.44 -17.46
N THR A 384 6.69 1.36 -17.17
CA THR A 384 7.76 2.04 -17.91
C THR A 384 8.77 1.03 -18.44
N PHE A 385 9.04 1.08 -19.75
CA PHE A 385 10.05 0.26 -20.40
C PHE A 385 11.26 1.11 -20.76
N SER A 386 12.46 0.65 -20.39
CA SER A 386 13.73 1.31 -20.75
C SER A 386 14.57 0.40 -21.61
N PHE A 387 15.26 0.94 -22.63
CA PHE A 387 16.22 0.20 -23.47
C PHE A 387 17.40 1.08 -23.85
N THR A 388 18.48 0.47 -24.32
CA THR A 388 19.65 1.17 -24.85
C THR A 388 19.88 0.77 -26.31
N LEU A 389 20.34 1.72 -27.12
CA LEU A 389 20.65 1.54 -28.53
C LEU A 389 22.02 2.15 -28.86
N SER A 390 22.90 1.35 -29.45
CA SER A 390 24.16 1.84 -30.00
C SER A 390 23.92 2.54 -31.34
N VAL A 391 24.40 3.78 -31.46
CA VAL A 391 24.24 4.61 -32.67
C VAL A 391 25.54 5.30 -33.05
N THR A 392 25.75 5.50 -34.34
CA THR A 392 26.87 6.30 -34.88
C THR A 392 26.58 7.79 -34.84
N ALA A 393 25.32 8.17 -34.98
CA ALA A 393 24.82 9.54 -34.94
C ALA A 393 23.58 9.59 -34.02
N PRO A 394 23.63 10.27 -32.86
CA PRO A 394 22.51 10.39 -31.93
C PRO A 394 21.20 10.87 -32.54
N GLU A 395 21.28 11.79 -33.50
CA GLU A 395 20.15 12.38 -34.21
C GLU A 395 19.35 11.35 -35.04
N GLU A 396 20.00 10.27 -35.49
CA GLU A 396 19.37 9.21 -36.29
C GLU A 396 18.67 8.15 -35.40
N ALA A 397 18.88 8.19 -34.08
CA ALA A 397 18.36 7.16 -33.18
C ALA A 397 16.84 6.99 -33.29
N GLY A 398 16.11 8.10 -33.39
CA GLY A 398 14.65 8.09 -33.55
C GLY A 398 14.21 7.39 -34.83
N ASP A 399 14.87 7.68 -35.96
CA ASP A 399 14.53 7.10 -37.26
C ASP A 399 14.87 5.60 -37.31
N ILE A 400 16.00 5.19 -36.72
CA ILE A 400 16.36 3.77 -36.57
C ILE A 400 15.29 3.00 -35.79
N ILE A 401 14.78 3.58 -34.71
CA ILE A 401 13.73 2.97 -33.89
C ILE A 401 12.42 2.88 -34.67
N ILE A 402 12.02 3.96 -35.34
CA ILE A 402 10.79 4.00 -36.14
C ILE A 402 10.82 2.95 -37.24
N ASN A 403 11.92 2.86 -38.00
CA ASN A 403 12.06 1.88 -39.08
C ASN A 403 11.95 0.44 -38.54
N ARG A 404 12.62 0.14 -37.41
CA ARG A 404 12.52 -1.18 -36.76
C ARG A 404 11.09 -1.54 -36.37
N LEU A 405 10.32 -0.57 -35.89
CA LEU A 405 8.92 -0.79 -35.50
C LEU A 405 8.01 -0.97 -36.73
N GLN A 406 8.23 -0.20 -37.79
CA GLN A 406 7.46 -0.32 -39.04
C GLN A 406 7.66 -1.67 -39.72
N ASP A 407 8.89 -2.18 -39.79
CA ASP A 407 9.18 -3.51 -40.36
C ASP A 407 8.41 -4.63 -39.65
N THR A 408 8.12 -4.46 -38.36
CA THR A 408 7.35 -5.42 -37.56
C THR A 408 5.87 -5.42 -37.93
N ILE A 409 5.28 -4.24 -38.16
CA ILE A 409 3.86 -4.10 -38.53
C ILE A 409 3.62 -4.75 -39.91
N VAL A 410 4.50 -4.48 -40.87
CA VAL A 410 4.42 -5.06 -42.22
C VAL A 410 4.49 -6.60 -42.19
N HIS A 411 5.26 -7.19 -41.28
CA HIS A 411 5.31 -8.65 -41.12
C HIS A 411 4.12 -9.26 -40.38
N THR A 412 3.38 -8.45 -39.60
CA THR A 412 2.20 -8.93 -38.85
C THR A 412 0.93 -8.85 -39.69
N GLU A 413 0.84 -7.92 -40.66
CA GLU A 413 -0.29 -7.81 -41.60
C GLU A 413 -0.21 -8.79 -42.79
N ASN A 414 0.97 -9.38 -43.05
CA ASN A 414 1.19 -10.36 -44.12
C ASN A 414 1.12 -11.83 -43.65
N LEU A 415 0.69 -12.07 -42.41
CA LEU A 415 0.39 -13.37 -41.81
C LEU A 415 -1.11 -13.46 -41.52
#